data_AF-A0A497FL19-F1
#
_entry.id   AF-A0A497FL19-F1
#
_cell.length_a   1.000
_cell.length_b   1.000
_cell.length_c   1.000
_cell.angle_alpha   90.00
_cell.angle_beta   90.00
_cell.angle_gamma   90.00
#
_symmetry.space_group_name_H-M   'P 1'
#
loop_
_entity.id
_entity.type
_entity.pdbx_description
1 polymer ?
#
loop_
_entity_poly.entity_id
_entity_poly.type
_entity_poly.pdbx_seq_one_letter_code
_entity_poly.pdbx_strand_id
1 'polypeptide(L)' 'MLDELKLHPRESYDMIIRRLIEARMDDEPFSEETLRRIEEALEDVKANRVYTMREVREELEAGRNG' A
#
# COMPACT_ATOMS: atom_id res chain seq x y z
N MET A 1 -9.69 -15.28 -26.85
CA MET A 1 -8.63 -14.33 -26.42
C MET A 1 -9.08 -12.89 -26.72
N LEU A 2 -9.34 -12.08 -25.68
CA LEU A 2 -9.95 -10.71 -25.67
C LEU A 2 -11.29 -10.50 -26.41
N ASP A 3 -11.51 -11.07 -27.59
CA ASP A 3 -12.79 -10.97 -28.32
C ASP A 3 -13.96 -11.58 -27.56
N GLU A 4 -13.72 -12.65 -26.81
CA GLU A 4 -14.70 -13.30 -25.93
C GLU A 4 -15.08 -12.43 -24.70
N LEU A 5 -14.31 -11.37 -24.42
CA LEU A 5 -14.54 -10.45 -23.31
C LEU A 5 -15.24 -9.15 -23.75
N LYS A 6 -15.58 -9.04 -25.04
CA LYS A 6 -16.30 -7.90 -25.59
C LYS A 6 -17.74 -7.86 -25.07
N LEU A 7 -18.13 -6.71 -24.54
CA LEU A 7 -19.52 -6.40 -24.19
C LEU A 7 -20.33 -5.94 -25.41
N HIS A 8 -19.65 -5.35 -26.41
CA HIS A 8 -20.27 -4.98 -27.67
C HIS A 8 -19.34 -5.23 -28.87
N PRO A 9 -19.88 -5.50 -30.07
CA PRO A 9 -19.08 -5.94 -31.22
C PRO A 9 -17.96 -4.98 -31.65
N ARG A 10 -18.12 -3.67 -31.38
CA ARG A 10 -17.17 -2.61 -31.73
C ARG A 10 -16.26 -2.17 -30.57
N GLU A 11 -16.25 -2.90 -29.45
CA GLU A 11 -15.39 -2.56 -28.31
C GLU A 11 -13.93 -2.71 -28.73
N SER A 12 -13.13 -1.67 -28.45
CA SER A 12 -11.69 -1.72 -28.73
C SER A 12 -10.99 -2.53 -27.64
N TYR A 13 -9.86 -3.15 -27.97
CA TYR A 13 -9.08 -3.86 -26.96
C TYR A 13 -8.58 -2.96 -25.83
N ASP A 14 -8.33 -1.67 -26.12
CA ASP A 14 -7.95 -0.68 -25.09
C ASP A 14 -9.06 -0.52 -24.04
N MET A 15 -10.33 -0.45 -24.45
CA MET A 15 -11.47 -0.40 -23.54
C MET A 15 -11.60 -1.67 -22.69
N ILE A 16 -11.42 -2.85 -23.30
CA ILE A 16 -11.45 -4.13 -22.59
C ILE A 16 -10.34 -4.18 -21.53
N ILE A 17 -9.12 -3.79 -21.90
CA ILE A 17 -7.96 -3.80 -20.99
C ILE A 17 -8.18 -2.82 -19.83
N ARG A 18 -8.62 -1.58 -20.09
CA ARG A 18 -8.92 -0.60 -19.03
C ARG A 18 -9.95 -1.13 -18.04
N ARG A 19 -11.07 -1.66 -18.55
CA ARG A 19 -12.13 -2.23 -17.72
C ARG A 19 -11.64 -3.41 -16.88
N LEU A 20 -10.78 -4.27 -17.43
CA LEU A 20 -10.21 -5.39 -16.70
C LEU A 20 -9.26 -4.92 -15.58
N ILE A 21 -8.51 -3.85 -15.81
CA ILE A 21 -7.66 -3.22 -14.80
C ILE A 21 -8.54 -2.58 -13.72
N GLU A 22 -9.52 -1.76 -14.10
CA GLU A 22 -10.45 -1.09 -13.18
C GLU A 22 -11.22 -2.09 -12.31
N ALA A 23 -11.73 -3.18 -12.90
CA ALA A 23 -12.44 -4.23 -12.16
C ALA A 23 -11.54 -5.02 -11.18
N ARG A 24 -10.23 -4.87 -11.28
CA ARG A 24 -9.23 -5.50 -10.39
C ARG A 24 -8.60 -4.50 -9.43
N MET A 25 -8.78 -3.20 -9.65
CA MET A 25 -8.36 -2.19 -8.72
C MET A 25 -9.41 -2.13 -7.61
N ASP A 26 -8.97 -2.43 -6.40
CA ASP A 26 -9.75 -2.14 -5.21
C ASP A 26 -9.81 -0.62 -5.05
N ASP A 27 -11.00 -0.06 -5.24
CA ASP A 27 -11.28 1.36 -5.05
C ASP A 27 -11.82 1.67 -3.66
N GLU A 28 -11.86 0.67 -2.75
CA GLU A 28 -12.24 0.88 -1.37
C GLU A 28 -11.24 1.86 -0.72
N PRO A 29 -11.72 3.02 -0.23
CA PRO A 29 -10.85 3.94 0.46
C PRO A 29 -10.32 3.28 1.73
N PHE A 30 -9.08 3.59 2.10
CA PHE A 30 -8.57 3.17 3.40
C PHE A 30 -9.51 3.63 4.52
N SER A 31 -9.71 2.77 5.52
CA SER A 31 -10.47 3.12 6.70
C SER A 31 -9.85 4.37 7.37
N GLU A 32 -10.68 5.17 8.05
CA GLU A 32 -10.17 6.33 8.78
C GLU A 32 -9.10 5.94 9.82
N GLU A 33 -9.20 4.75 10.40
CA GLU A 33 -8.19 4.25 11.34
C GLU A 33 -6.85 4.01 10.65
N THR A 34 -6.87 3.39 9.47
CA THR A 34 -5.67 3.18 8.67
C THR A 34 -5.03 4.52 8.28
N LEU A 35 -5.83 5.49 7.86
CA LEU A 35 -5.35 6.83 7.50
C LEU A 35 -4.72 7.54 8.71
N ARG A 36 -5.39 7.52 9.87
CA ARG A 36 -4.84 8.10 11.12
C ARG A 36 -3.49 7.48 11.48
N ARG A 37 -3.36 6.15 11.42
CA ARG A 37 -2.09 5.46 11.73
C ARG A 37 -0.97 5.82 10.76
N ILE A 38 -1.29 6.08 9.50
CA ILE A 38 -0.31 6.56 8.51
C ILE A 38 0.15 7.98 8.87
N GLU A 39 -0.78 8.87 9.23
CA GLU A 39 -0.47 10.24 9.65
C GLU A 39 0.41 10.28 10.91
N GLU A 40 0.08 9.47 11.92
CA GLU A 40 0.88 9.31 13.14
C GLU A 40 2.31 8.84 12.83
N ALA A 41 2.46 7.79 12.02
CA ALA A 41 3.76 7.28 11.61
C ALA A 41 4.58 8.31 10.83
N LEU A 42 3.93 9.10 9.97
CA LEU A 42 4.58 10.21 9.27
C LEU A 42 5.06 11.30 10.21
N GLU A 43 4.30 11.60 11.26
CA GLU A 43 4.70 12.55 12.30
C GLU A 43 5.93 12.04 13.07
N ASP A 44 5.95 10.76 13.44
CA ASP A 44 7.10 10.15 14.11
C ASP A 44 8.36 10.22 13.28
N VAL A 45 8.27 9.94 11.98
CA VAL A 45 9.39 10.09 11.04
C VAL A 45 9.87 11.54 10.98
N LYS A 46 8.96 12.51 10.84
CA LYS A 46 9.30 13.94 10.79
C LYS A 46 9.93 14.45 12.08
N ALA A 47 9.47 13.95 13.22
CA ALA A 47 9.99 14.28 14.54
C ALA A 47 11.26 13.48 14.90
N ASN A 48 11.77 12.65 13.99
CA ASN A 48 12.92 11.77 14.21
C ASN A 48 12.74 10.82 15.42
N ARG A 49 11.49 10.41 15.69
CA ARG A 49 11.10 9.44 16.72
C ARG A 49 11.11 8.01 16.16
N VAL A 50 12.19 7.68 15.46
CA VAL A 50 12.35 6.37 14.80
C VAL A 50 13.71 5.79 15.15
N TYR A 51 13.77 4.47 15.25
CA TYR A 51 15.02 3.73 15.38
C TYR A 51 15.31 2.95 14.12
N THR A 52 16.56 2.95 13.70
CA THR A 52 17.07 2.02 12.70
C THR A 52 17.18 0.62 13.30
N MET A 53 17.14 -0.40 12.44
CA MET A 53 17.33 -1.79 12.86
C MET A 53 18.65 -2.03 13.61
N ARG A 54 19.70 -1.25 13.29
CA ARG A 54 20.98 -1.31 13.99
C ARG A 54 20.85 -0.81 15.42
N GLU A 55 20.23 0.35 15.62
CA GLU A 55 20.04 0.95 16.95
C GLU A 55 19.19 0.05 17.85
N VAL A 56 18.09 -0.51 17.31
CA VAL A 56 17.26 -1.47 18.05
C VAL A 56 18.08 -2.68 18.51
N ARG A 57 18.92 -3.24 17.64
CA ARG A 57 19.78 -4.39 17.98
C ARG A 57 20.79 -4.04 19.07
N GLU A 58 21.44 -2.89 18.98
CA GLU A 58 22.40 -2.41 19.97
C GLU A 58 21.73 -2.23 21.34
N GLU A 59 20.52 -1.66 21.39
CA GLU A 59 19.75 -1.49 22.63
C GLU A 59 19.36 -2.84 23.26
N LEU A 60 18.89 -3.79 22.45
CA LEU A 60 18.53 -5.13 22.93
C LEU A 60 19.74 -5.94 23.41
N GLU A 61 20.91 -5.77 22.77
CA GLU A 61 22.16 -6.39 23.21
C GLU A 61 22.69 -5.74 24.50
N ALA A 62 22.59 -4.42 24.64
CA ALA A 62 22.97 -3.70 25.85
C ALA A 62 22.10 -4.11 27.05
N GLY A 63 20.78 -4.22 26.87
CA GLY A 63 19.85 -4.63 27.93
C GLY A 63 19.98 -6.10 28.37
N ARG A 64 20.64 -6.96 27.58
CA ARG A 64 20.91 -8.37 27.93
C ARG A 64 22.18 -8.56 28.76
N ASN A 65 23.10 -7.59 28.74
CA ASN A 65 24.38 -7.64 29.43
C ASN A 65 24.40 -6.83 30.74
N GLY A 66 23.26 -6.27 31.15
CA GLY A 66 23.07 -5.47 32.37
C GLY A 66 22.36 -6.22 33.48
#